data_AF-A0A7L2JU61-F1
#
_entry.id   AF-A0A7L2JU61-F1
#
_cell.length_a   1.000
_cell.length_b   1.000
_cell.length_c   1.000
_cell.angle_alpha   90.00
_cell.angle_beta   90.00
_cell.angle_gamma   90.00
#
_symmetry.space_group_name_H-M   'P 1'
#
loop_
_entity.id
_entity.type
_entity.pdbx_description
1 polymer ?
#
loop_
_entity_poly.entity_id
_entity_poly.type
_entity_poly.pdbx_seq_one_letter_code
_entity_poly.pdbx_strand_id
1 'polypeptide(L)'
;GQRMRSRCTPRADTVCSPCQDGYFSSQHHHGFCRSCTVCSPRKGSMEVKPCEKTSDRVCACMAGFRPAGIPMGNECSRCPEGTFSRGRNENCQPWT
;
A
#
# COMPACT_ATOMS: atom_id res chain seq x y z
N GLY A 1 12.15 6.85 -5.90
CA GLY A 1 11.80 7.35 -4.56
C GLY A 1 12.20 8.79 -4.31
N GLN A 2 12.06 9.63 -5.32
CA GLN A 2 12.28 11.06 -5.24
C GLN A 2 11.08 11.74 -5.90
N ARG A 3 10.86 13.00 -5.56
CA ARG A 3 9.92 13.89 -6.25
C ARG A 3 10.68 15.04 -6.89
N MET A 4 10.10 15.62 -7.93
CA MET A 4 10.59 16.87 -8.48
C MET A 4 10.35 18.00 -7.46
N ARG A 5 11.39 18.78 -7.18
CA ARG A 5 11.30 20.00 -6.37
C ARG A 5 11.22 21.22 -7.26
N SER A 6 11.99 21.27 -8.35
CA SER A 6 11.93 22.31 -9.36
C SER A 6 12.18 21.73 -10.76
N ARG A 7 11.47 22.25 -11.75
CA ARG A 7 11.70 21.94 -13.17
C ARG A 7 12.97 22.62 -13.64
N CYS A 8 13.60 22.08 -14.70
CA CYS A 8 14.70 22.73 -15.38
C CYS A 8 14.32 24.11 -15.96
N THR A 9 15.33 24.96 -16.09
CA THR A 9 15.32 26.25 -16.77
C THR A 9 16.49 26.28 -17.77
N PRO A 10 16.60 27.28 -18.67
CA PRO A 10 17.75 27.37 -19.59
C PRO A 10 19.12 27.46 -18.90
N ARG A 11 19.17 27.72 -17.59
CA ARG A 11 20.40 27.89 -16.80
C ARG A 11 20.57 26.88 -15.67
N ALA A 12 19.60 25.99 -15.44
CA ALA A 12 19.64 25.07 -14.31
C ALA A 12 18.85 23.80 -14.60
N ASP A 13 19.38 22.67 -14.16
CA ASP A 13 18.75 21.37 -14.30
C ASP A 13 17.54 21.18 -13.38
N THR A 14 16.83 20.08 -13.59
CA THR A 14 15.75 19.65 -12.72
C THR A 14 16.31 19.24 -11.36
N VAL A 15 15.74 19.79 -10.28
CA VAL A 15 16.14 19.40 -8.91
C VAL A 15 15.14 18.41 -8.36
N CYS A 16 15.64 17.27 -7.89
CA CYS A 16 14.87 16.24 -7.22
C CYS A 16 15.12 16.27 -5.71
N SER A 17 14.18 15.76 -4.92
CA SER A 17 14.34 15.58 -3.48
C SER A 17 13.76 14.24 -3.05
N PRO A 18 14.36 13.57 -2.05
CA PRO A 18 13.88 12.28 -1.57
C PRO A 18 12.47 12.40 -0.98
N CYS A 19 11.72 11.29 -1.04
CA CYS A 19 10.43 11.21 -0.36
C CYS A 19 10.62 11.24 1.17
N GLN A 20 9.67 11.84 1.88
CA GLN A 20 9.63 11.81 3.34
C GLN A 20 9.23 10.42 3.86
N ASP A 21 9.40 10.16 5.15
CA ASP A 21 8.98 8.89 5.74
C ASP A 21 7.46 8.75 5.65
N GLY A 22 6.99 7.54 5.32
CA GLY A 22 5.58 7.29 5.00
C GLY A 22 5.16 7.73 3.59
N TYR A 23 6.10 8.11 2.72
CA TYR A 23 5.84 8.41 1.32
C TYR A 23 6.79 7.66 0.36
N PHE A 24 6.28 7.29 -0.80
CA PHE A 24 7.02 6.60 -1.85
C PHE A 24 6.81 7.24 -3.23
N SER A 25 7.74 6.97 -4.14
CA SER A 25 7.63 7.31 -5.56
C SER A 25 8.30 6.22 -6.38
N SER A 26 7.50 5.41 -7.07
CA SER A 26 7.96 4.26 -7.86
C SER A 26 8.37 4.62 -9.29
N GLN A 27 7.92 5.76 -9.79
CA GLN A 27 8.22 6.23 -11.13
C GLN A 27 9.13 7.46 -11.11
N HIS A 28 10.02 7.57 -12.10
CA HIS A 28 10.82 8.77 -12.37
C HIS A 28 9.98 9.86 -13.05
N HIS A 29 8.83 10.18 -12.50
CA HIS A 29 7.93 11.18 -13.07
C HIS A 29 7.98 12.47 -12.28
N HIS A 30 7.50 13.54 -12.90
CA HIS A 30 7.39 14.90 -12.33
C HIS A 30 6.39 14.98 -11.16
N GLY A 31 5.83 13.85 -10.72
CA GLY A 31 4.81 13.78 -9.67
C GLY A 31 5.38 13.92 -8.26
N PHE A 32 4.49 14.25 -7.32
CA PHE A 32 4.78 14.22 -5.90
C PHE A 32 4.91 12.78 -5.38
N CYS A 33 5.59 12.61 -4.26
CA CYS A 33 5.59 11.33 -3.55
C CYS A 33 4.17 11.01 -3.07
N ARG A 34 3.76 9.75 -3.25
CA ARG A 34 2.47 9.23 -2.81
C ARG A 34 2.59 8.76 -1.37
N SER A 35 1.54 8.94 -0.57
CA SER A 35 1.50 8.38 0.78
C SER A 35 1.45 6.86 0.70
N CYS A 36 2.17 6.20 1.60
CA CYS A 36 2.12 4.75 1.69
C CYS A 36 0.76 4.27 2.15
N THR A 37 0.31 3.12 1.65
CA THR A 37 -0.89 2.43 2.14
C THR A 37 -0.72 2.12 3.64
N VAL A 38 -1.79 2.29 4.43
CA VAL A 38 -1.79 1.95 5.87
C VAL A 38 -2.52 0.63 6.08
N CYS A 39 -1.82 -0.37 6.63
CA CYS A 39 -2.44 -1.63 7.03
C CYS A 39 -3.15 -1.44 8.37
N SER A 40 -4.35 -2.00 8.51
CA SER A 40 -5.16 -1.88 9.73
C SER A 40 -5.19 -3.18 10.54
N PRO A 41 -4.27 -3.41 11.50
CA PRO A 41 -4.26 -4.59 12.36
C PRO A 41 -5.60 -4.84 13.07
N ARG A 42 -6.25 -3.76 13.53
CA ARG A 42 -7.58 -3.82 14.18
C ARG A 42 -8.69 -4.39 13.27
N LYS A 43 -8.49 -4.33 11.95
CA LYS A 43 -9.43 -4.81 10.93
C LYS A 43 -8.96 -6.12 10.29
N GLY A 44 -7.95 -6.79 10.86
CA GLY A 44 -7.47 -8.06 10.32
C GLY A 44 -6.49 -7.94 9.15
N SER A 45 -5.91 -6.76 8.94
CA SER A 45 -4.88 -6.51 7.93
C SER A 45 -3.48 -6.54 8.54
N MET A 46 -2.52 -7.12 7.85
CA MET A 46 -1.11 -7.18 8.25
C MET A 46 -0.19 -6.64 7.15
N GLU A 47 0.93 -6.05 7.55
CA GLU A 47 1.99 -5.67 6.63
C GLU A 47 2.76 -6.91 6.18
N VAL A 48 2.88 -7.12 4.87
CA VAL A 48 3.72 -8.18 4.27
C VAL A 48 4.96 -7.62 3.61
N LYS A 49 4.96 -6.33 3.28
CA LYS A 49 6.12 -5.59 2.80
C LYS A 49 6.09 -4.17 3.36
N PRO A 50 7.19 -3.68 3.97
CA PRO A 50 7.26 -2.32 4.49
C PRO A 50 7.17 -1.29 3.37
N CYS A 51 6.80 -0.05 3.73
CA CYS A 51 6.91 1.04 2.78
C CYS A 51 8.35 1.46 2.59
N GLU A 52 8.76 1.61 1.33
CA GLU A 52 10.09 2.09 0.95
C GLU A 52 9.95 3.42 0.20
N LYS A 53 11.05 4.16 0.05
CA LYS A 53 11.02 5.40 -0.75
C LYS A 53 10.62 5.12 -2.20
N THR A 54 10.88 3.92 -2.72
CA THR A 54 10.65 3.51 -4.12
C THR A 54 9.41 2.64 -4.30
N SER A 55 8.82 2.11 -3.24
CA SER A 55 7.72 1.15 -3.37
C SER A 55 6.70 1.30 -2.24
N ASP A 56 5.42 1.07 -2.56
CA ASP A 56 4.35 1.15 -1.57
C ASP A 56 4.45 0.00 -0.55
N ARG A 57 3.89 0.24 0.62
CA ARG A 57 3.57 -0.81 1.59
C ARG A 57 2.60 -1.79 0.97
N VAL A 58 2.84 -3.08 1.18
CA VAL A 58 1.88 -4.12 0.78
C VAL A 58 1.21 -4.67 2.03
N CYS A 59 -0.12 -4.62 2.03
CA CYS A 59 -0.95 -5.16 3.08
C CYS A 59 -1.67 -6.44 2.61
N ALA A 60 -1.92 -7.35 3.53
CA ALA A 60 -2.69 -8.55 3.29
C ALA A 60 -3.66 -8.84 4.43
N CYS A 61 -4.83 -9.38 4.10
CA CYS A 61 -5.75 -9.88 5.11
C CYS A 61 -5.23 -11.18 5.75
N MET A 62 -5.35 -11.28 7.07
CA MET A 62 -5.04 -12.50 7.82
C MET A 62 -6.09 -13.59 7.57
N ALA A 63 -5.76 -14.84 7.92
CA ALA A 63 -6.73 -15.94 7.84
C ALA A 63 -8.01 -15.63 8.63
N GLY A 64 -9.15 -16.01 8.07
CA GLY A 64 -10.48 -15.66 8.60
C GLY A 64 -10.96 -14.25 8.25
N PHE A 65 -10.21 -13.49 7.46
CA PHE A 65 -10.62 -12.17 6.96
C PHE A 65 -10.57 -12.08 5.43
N ARG A 66 -11.52 -11.35 4.83
CA ARG A 66 -11.53 -10.98 3.41
C ARG A 66 -11.24 -9.50 3.20
N PRO A 67 -10.76 -9.09 2.02
CA PRO A 67 -10.64 -7.67 1.67
C PRO A 67 -11.98 -6.95 1.77
N ALA A 68 -12.00 -5.77 2.38
CA ALA A 68 -13.21 -4.97 2.59
C ALA A 68 -13.15 -3.58 1.92
N GLY A 69 -12.09 -3.28 1.17
CA GLY A 69 -11.90 -1.98 0.55
C GLY A 69 -10.76 -1.92 -0.47
N ILE A 70 -10.52 -0.72 -0.98
CA ILE A 70 -9.41 -0.38 -1.88
C ILE A 70 -8.54 0.66 -1.14
N PRO A 71 -7.20 0.49 -1.08
CA PRO A 71 -6.38 -0.56 -1.69
C PRO A 71 -6.58 -1.95 -1.07
N MET A 72 -6.60 -3.01 -1.88
CA MET A 72 -6.84 -4.36 -1.37
C MET A 72 -5.91 -4.74 -0.22
N GLY A 73 -6.48 -5.32 0.83
CA GLY A 73 -5.76 -5.76 2.02
C GLY A 73 -5.45 -4.66 3.03
N ASN A 74 -5.78 -3.39 2.79
CA ASN A 74 -5.61 -2.31 3.77
C ASN A 74 -6.58 -2.45 4.96
N GLU A 75 -7.84 -2.74 4.66
CA GLU A 75 -8.94 -2.97 5.57
C GLU A 75 -9.57 -4.30 5.19
N CYS A 76 -9.76 -5.14 6.20
CA CYS A 76 -10.35 -6.45 6.03
C CYS A 76 -11.59 -6.59 6.90
N SER A 77 -12.43 -7.56 6.57
CA SER A 77 -13.63 -7.90 7.31
C SER A 77 -13.59 -9.38 7.65
N ARG A 78 -14.09 -9.75 8.84
CA ARG A 78 -14.18 -11.16 9.24
C ARG A 78 -15.09 -11.90 8.27
N CYS A 79 -14.74 -13.15 7.99
CA CYS A 79 -15.61 -14.02 7.23
C CYS A 79 -16.93 -14.27 8.01
N PRO A 80 -18.07 -14.31 7.31
CA PRO A 80 -19.34 -14.69 7.92
C PRO A 80 -19.29 -16.14 8.40
N GLU A 81 -20.18 -16.49 9.34
CA GLU A 81 -20.28 -17.85 9.84
C GLU A 81 -20.52 -18.86 8.71
N GLY A 82 -19.95 -20.05 8.84
CA GLY A 82 -19.99 -21.08 7.80
C GLY A 82 -19.02 -20.85 6.63
N THR A 83 -18.17 -19.82 6.68
CA THR A 83 -17.14 -19.58 5.66
C THR A 83 -15.76 -19.35 6.27
N PHE A 84 -14.72 -19.52 5.46
CA PHE A 84 -13.33 -19.31 5.83
C PHE A 84 -12.53 -18.64 4.71
N SER A 85 -11.43 -18.00 5.08
CA SER A 85 -10.41 -17.49 4.16
C SER A 85 -9.05 -17.92 4.65
N ARG A 86 -8.15 -18.33 3.75
CA ARG A 86 -6.76 -18.64 4.11
C ARG A 86 -5.93 -17.37 4.32
N GLY A 87 -6.53 -16.19 4.15
CA GLY A 87 -5.87 -14.89 4.23
C GLY A 87 -5.27 -14.50 2.87
N ARG A 88 -4.21 -13.69 2.88
CA ARG A 88 -3.52 -13.22 1.66
C ARG A 88 -4.46 -12.57 0.63
N ASN A 89 -5.46 -11.85 1.13
CA ASN A 89 -6.52 -11.20 0.33
C ASN A 89 -7.45 -12.18 -0.40
N GLU A 90 -7.50 -13.44 0.00
CA GLU A 90 -8.51 -14.39 -0.48
C GLU A 90 -9.91 -14.03 0.05
N ASN A 91 -10.90 -14.20 -0.82
CA ASN A 91 -12.31 -14.10 -0.42
C ASN A 91 -12.72 -15.27 0.47
N CYS A 92 -13.78 -15.08 1.26
CA CYS A 92 -14.33 -16.15 2.07
C CYS A 92 -15.00 -17.21 1.19
N GLN A 93 -14.82 -18.47 1.56
CA GLN A 93 -15.34 -19.66 0.88
C GLN A 93 -16.04 -20.57 1.89
N PRO A 94 -17.09 -21.31 1.50
CA PRO A 94 -17.74 -22.25 2.40
C PRO A 94 -16.79 -23.38 2.80
N TRP A 95 -16.95 -23.91 4.00
CA TRP A 95 -16.28 -25.14 4.40
C TRP A 95 -16.76 -26.30 3.52
N THR A 96 -15.82 -27.10 3.02
CA THR A 96 -16.09 -28.38 2.34
C THR A 96 -16.15 -29.52 3.33
#